data_AF-A0A3D4PGM8-F1
#
_entry.id   AF-A0A3D4PGM8-F1
#
_cell.length_a   1.000
_cell.length_b   1.000
_cell.length_c   1.000
_cell.angle_alpha   90.00
_cell.angle_beta   90.00
_cell.angle_gamma   90.00
#
_symmetry.space_group_name_H-M   'P 1'
#
loop_
_entity.id
_entity.type
_entity.pdbx_description
1 polymer ?
#
loop_
_entity_poly.entity_id
_entity_poly.type
_entity_poly.pdbx_seq_one_letter_code
_entity_poly.pdbx_strand_id
1 'polypeptide(L)'
;MIDRERPHQCSVYSADGELNGAISDIGRKLWTELAKVAPWLQDAIESGSPTEIEYCDRYLLSPLACRLLYEVLKTLSEKGDNVPSLQLLTMSTSSSGYPRFLFHNWSDSREQESTLKALLGSISKPTIVMMDRFRLPHARTMKIKWSNGMSASITFDQGMGFARLVGRIQHSFGTSGAVQAKSMLGMNFHIEQNSHKVPFYIMGGE
;
A
#
# COMPACT_ATOMS: atom_id res chain seq x y z
N MET A 1 28.72 -0.57 -29.16
CA MET A 1 27.41 -1.24 -29.15
C MET A 1 26.55 -0.45 -28.18
N ILE A 2 25.54 0.26 -28.69
CA ILE A 2 24.53 0.86 -27.82
C ILE A 2 23.61 -0.29 -27.45
N ASP A 3 23.61 -0.64 -26.16
CA ASP A 3 22.71 -1.63 -25.61
C ASP A 3 21.28 -1.15 -25.88
N ARG A 4 20.56 -1.87 -26.72
CA ARG A 4 19.16 -1.57 -27.01
C ARG A 4 18.35 -2.15 -25.87
N GLU A 5 18.31 -1.45 -24.74
CA GLU A 5 17.29 -1.68 -23.73
C GLU A 5 15.94 -1.62 -24.44
N ARG A 6 15.26 -2.78 -24.51
CA ARG A 6 13.86 -2.82 -24.97
C ARG A 6 13.10 -1.93 -23.99
N PRO A 7 12.32 -0.92 -24.45
CA PRO A 7 11.56 -0.11 -23.52
C PRO A 7 10.69 -1.04 -22.68
N HIS A 8 10.89 -1.01 -21.35
CA HIS A 8 10.10 -1.77 -20.40
C HIS A 8 8.63 -1.60 -20.77
N GLN A 9 7.94 -2.70 -21.06
CA GLN A 9 6.53 -2.64 -21.47
C GLN A 9 5.72 -2.16 -20.26
N CYS A 10 5.41 -0.86 -20.24
CA CYS A 10 4.59 -0.24 -19.22
C CYS A 10 3.12 -0.52 -19.53
N SER A 11 2.48 -1.29 -18.66
CA SER A 11 1.03 -1.52 -18.72
C SER A 11 0.33 -0.48 -17.86
N VAL A 12 -0.81 0.03 -18.32
CA VAL A 12 -1.59 1.03 -17.58
C VAL A 12 -2.96 0.44 -17.28
N TYR A 13 -3.32 0.40 -16.01
CA TYR A 13 -4.68 0.10 -15.56
C TYR A 13 -5.32 1.39 -15.03
N SER A 14 -6.60 1.62 -15.33
CA SER A 14 -7.35 2.77 -14.79
C SER A 14 -8.62 2.27 -14.12
N ALA A 15 -8.64 2.25 -12.80
CA ALA A 15 -9.81 1.80 -12.03
C ALA A 15 -10.95 2.81 -12.11
N ASP A 16 -12.16 2.36 -12.37
CA ASP A 16 -13.38 3.16 -12.47
C ASP A 16 -14.57 2.52 -11.72
N GLY A 17 -14.30 2.10 -10.48
CA GLY A 17 -15.29 1.57 -9.54
C GLY A 17 -15.07 0.11 -9.15
N GLU A 18 -14.22 -0.63 -9.87
CA GLU A 18 -13.95 -2.05 -9.59
C GLU A 18 -13.34 -2.26 -8.19
N LEU A 19 -12.67 -1.24 -7.67
CA LEU A 19 -12.02 -1.23 -6.36
C LEU A 19 -12.97 -0.82 -5.21
N ASN A 20 -14.23 -0.51 -5.48
CA ASN A 20 -15.23 -0.23 -4.44
C ASN A 20 -15.62 -1.50 -3.69
N GLY A 21 -16.06 -1.38 -2.43
CA GLY A 21 -16.61 -2.49 -1.65
C GLY A 21 -15.97 -2.65 -0.28
N ALA A 22 -15.98 -3.87 0.26
CA ALA A 22 -15.41 -4.14 1.58
C ALA A 22 -13.89 -3.93 1.60
N ILE A 23 -13.38 -3.34 2.69
CA ILE A 23 -11.95 -3.11 2.88
C ILE A 23 -11.14 -4.41 2.77
N SER A 24 -11.66 -5.53 3.26
CA SER A 24 -10.99 -6.84 3.22
C SER A 24 -10.83 -7.42 1.81
N ASP A 25 -11.57 -6.92 0.82
CA ASP A 25 -11.49 -7.40 -0.56
C ASP A 25 -10.50 -6.61 -1.42
N ILE A 26 -10.02 -5.46 -0.95
CA ILE A 26 -9.33 -4.50 -1.81
C ILE A 26 -8.03 -5.03 -2.40
N GLY A 27 -7.25 -5.77 -1.62
CA GLY A 27 -5.99 -6.34 -2.10
C GLY A 27 -6.23 -7.32 -3.23
N ARG A 28 -7.12 -8.31 -3.02
CA ARG A 28 -7.52 -9.27 -4.05
C ARG A 28 -8.03 -8.59 -5.31
N LYS A 29 -8.96 -7.62 -5.18
CA LYS A 29 -9.50 -6.86 -6.31
C LYS A 29 -8.40 -6.14 -7.07
N LEU A 30 -7.54 -5.40 -6.39
CA LEU A 30 -6.43 -4.67 -7.01
C LEU A 30 -5.55 -5.62 -7.81
N TRP A 31 -5.05 -6.70 -7.21
CA TRP A 31 -4.15 -7.63 -7.90
C TRP A 31 -4.82 -8.31 -9.10
N THR A 32 -6.08 -8.71 -8.97
CA THR A 32 -6.86 -9.26 -10.10
C THR A 32 -6.99 -8.27 -11.25
N GLU A 33 -7.28 -7.00 -10.98
CA GLU A 33 -7.40 -5.98 -12.02
C GLU A 33 -6.06 -5.64 -12.68
N LEU A 34 -4.97 -5.54 -11.92
CA LEU A 34 -3.64 -5.29 -12.47
C LEU A 34 -3.18 -6.45 -13.36
N ALA A 35 -3.48 -7.69 -12.99
CA ALA A 35 -3.14 -8.88 -13.78
C ALA A 35 -3.85 -8.93 -15.14
N LYS A 36 -5.00 -8.26 -15.32
CA LYS A 36 -5.69 -8.20 -16.63
C LYS A 36 -4.86 -7.46 -17.68
N VAL A 37 -4.13 -6.43 -17.28
CA VAL A 37 -3.28 -5.63 -18.19
C VAL A 37 -1.82 -6.07 -18.17
N ALA A 38 -1.39 -6.76 -17.11
CA ALA A 38 -0.06 -7.32 -16.95
C ALA A 38 -0.14 -8.80 -16.52
N PRO A 39 -0.46 -9.74 -17.43
CA PRO A 39 -0.70 -11.15 -17.07
C PRO A 39 0.46 -11.84 -16.36
N TRP A 40 1.71 -11.46 -16.67
CA TRP A 40 2.91 -11.95 -15.99
C TRP A 40 2.91 -11.67 -14.48
N LEU A 41 2.16 -10.66 -14.02
CA LEU A 41 2.02 -10.36 -12.60
C LEU A 41 1.26 -11.48 -11.86
N GLN A 42 0.33 -12.16 -12.55
CA GLN A 42 -0.34 -13.33 -11.99
C GLN A 42 0.66 -14.45 -11.73
N ASP A 43 1.53 -14.76 -12.71
CA ASP A 43 2.57 -15.78 -12.57
C ASP A 43 3.53 -15.44 -11.42
N ALA A 44 3.90 -14.15 -11.27
CA ALA A 44 4.72 -13.69 -10.16
C ALA A 44 4.03 -13.93 -8.80
N ILE A 45 2.77 -13.53 -8.66
CA ILE A 45 1.99 -13.70 -7.43
C ILE A 45 1.79 -15.19 -7.10
N GLU A 46 1.58 -16.04 -8.11
CA GLU A 46 1.41 -17.48 -7.94
C GLU A 46 2.71 -18.22 -7.62
N SER A 47 3.86 -17.62 -7.92
CA SER A 47 5.17 -18.18 -7.54
C SER A 47 5.42 -18.18 -6.02
N GLY A 48 4.60 -17.44 -5.25
CA GLY A 48 4.62 -17.41 -3.80
C GLY A 48 4.71 -16.00 -3.22
N SER A 49 4.92 -15.92 -1.90
CA SER A 49 5.11 -14.64 -1.20
C SER A 49 6.40 -13.94 -1.67
N PRO A 50 6.38 -12.60 -1.87
CA PRO A 50 7.57 -11.84 -2.19
C PRO A 50 8.70 -12.01 -1.17
N THR A 51 9.94 -11.79 -1.61
CA THR A 51 11.11 -11.73 -0.73
C THR A 51 11.36 -10.31 -0.21
N GLU A 52 11.16 -9.32 -1.09
CA GLU A 52 11.42 -7.91 -0.84
C GLU A 52 10.28 -7.04 -1.37
N ILE A 53 9.86 -6.07 -0.57
CA ILE A 53 8.92 -5.03 -0.96
C ILE A 53 9.51 -3.68 -0.55
N GLU A 54 9.59 -2.74 -1.50
CA GLU A 54 9.84 -1.33 -1.22
C GLU A 54 8.57 -0.54 -1.54
N TYR A 55 8.03 0.20 -0.58
CA TYR A 55 6.92 1.11 -0.82
C TYR A 55 7.30 2.54 -0.42
N CYS A 56 7.10 3.48 -1.33
CA CYS A 56 7.29 4.89 -1.09
C CYS A 56 5.96 5.61 -1.30
N ASP A 57 5.42 6.21 -0.23
CA ASP A 57 4.20 7.02 -0.31
C ASP A 57 4.24 8.14 0.72
N ARG A 58 4.34 9.37 0.22
CA ARG A 58 4.40 10.58 1.04
C ARG A 58 3.10 10.85 1.82
N TYR A 59 1.98 10.26 1.42
CA TYR A 59 0.66 10.55 2.00
C TYR A 59 0.09 9.42 2.84
N LEU A 60 0.92 8.49 3.29
CA LEU A 60 0.53 7.42 4.23
C LEU A 60 0.41 7.94 5.67
N LEU A 61 -0.49 8.92 5.84
CA LEU A 61 -0.63 9.74 7.05
C LEU A 61 -1.87 9.44 7.89
N SER A 62 -2.79 8.61 7.39
CA SER A 62 -4.05 8.28 8.08
C SER A 62 -4.18 6.77 8.32
N PRO A 63 -4.87 6.35 9.40
CA PRO A 63 -5.20 4.95 9.63
C PRO A 63 -5.84 4.26 8.42
N LEU A 64 -6.74 4.95 7.71
CA LEU A 64 -7.38 4.42 6.50
C LEU A 64 -6.36 4.08 5.40
N ALA A 65 -5.45 5.00 5.08
CA ALA A 65 -4.43 4.78 4.06
C ALA A 65 -3.49 3.62 4.45
N CYS A 66 -3.13 3.52 5.73
CA CYS A 66 -2.33 2.41 6.25
C CYS A 66 -3.07 1.07 6.19
N ARG A 67 -4.39 1.06 6.49
CA ARG A 67 -5.21 -0.15 6.36
C ARG A 67 -5.34 -0.60 4.89
N LEU A 68 -5.45 0.34 3.94
CA LEU A 68 -5.44 0.01 2.51
C LEU A 68 -4.12 -0.65 2.10
N LEU A 69 -2.98 -0.07 2.51
CA LEU A 69 -1.67 -0.69 2.26
C LEU A 69 -1.60 -2.10 2.84
N TYR A 70 -2.06 -2.27 4.08
CA TYR A 70 -2.09 -3.57 4.74
C TYR A 70 -2.83 -4.62 3.90
N GLU A 71 -4.02 -4.33 3.40
CA GLU A 71 -4.80 -5.31 2.61
C GLU A 71 -4.15 -5.63 1.26
N VAL A 72 -3.54 -4.63 0.62
CA VAL A 72 -2.77 -4.81 -0.62
C VAL A 72 -1.59 -5.75 -0.39
N LEU A 73 -0.81 -5.52 0.65
CA LEU A 73 0.37 -6.34 0.96
C LEU A 73 0.00 -7.71 1.54
N LYS A 74 -1.06 -7.78 2.34
CA LYS A 74 -1.57 -9.03 2.93
C LYS A 74 -1.84 -10.07 1.86
N THR A 75 -2.52 -9.66 0.78
CA THR A 75 -2.85 -10.55 -0.35
C THR A 75 -1.60 -11.19 -0.98
N LEU A 76 -0.47 -10.47 -1.01
CA LEU A 76 0.80 -11.01 -1.49
C LEU A 76 1.44 -11.96 -0.46
N SER A 77 1.41 -11.58 0.82
CA SER A 77 2.02 -12.36 1.90
C SER A 77 1.33 -13.71 2.18
N GLU A 78 0.07 -13.86 1.78
CA GLU A 78 -0.71 -15.09 1.93
C GLU A 78 -0.42 -16.13 0.83
N LYS A 79 0.44 -15.82 -0.16
CA LYS A 79 0.72 -16.71 -1.31
C LYS A 79 1.80 -17.77 -1.04
N GLY A 80 2.47 -17.71 0.10
CA GLY A 80 3.47 -18.67 0.54
C GLY A 80 3.96 -18.40 1.94
N ASP A 81 4.89 -19.22 2.42
CA ASP A 81 5.33 -19.21 3.82
C ASP A 81 6.40 -18.14 4.14
N ASN A 82 6.93 -17.48 3.10
CA ASN A 82 7.94 -16.44 3.28
C ASN A 82 7.32 -15.16 3.83
N VAL A 83 7.89 -14.64 4.93
CA VAL A 83 7.56 -13.31 5.43
C VAL A 83 8.45 -12.28 4.72
N PRO A 84 7.90 -11.41 3.84
CA PRO A 84 8.68 -10.46 3.06
C PRO A 84 9.40 -9.44 3.95
N SER A 85 10.58 -9.02 3.52
CA SER A 85 11.12 -7.74 4.01
C SER A 85 10.32 -6.59 3.41
N LEU A 86 10.04 -5.56 4.22
CA LEU A 86 9.32 -4.38 3.77
C LEU A 86 10.12 -3.12 4.12
N GLN A 87 10.54 -2.36 3.13
CA GLN A 87 11.04 -1.01 3.33
C GLN A 87 9.92 -0.01 3.01
N LEU A 88 9.48 0.76 4.01
CA LEU A 88 8.45 1.78 3.85
C LEU A 88 9.05 3.17 4.03
N LEU A 89 8.97 4.00 2.99
CA LEU A 89 9.34 5.41 3.04
C LEU A 89 8.07 6.25 3.04
N THR A 90 7.86 7.03 4.10
CA THR A 90 6.69 7.91 4.22
C THR A 90 6.99 9.17 4.98
N MET A 91 6.08 10.15 4.88
CA MET A 91 6.25 11.44 5.51
C MET A 91 5.87 11.38 6.99
N SER A 92 6.66 12.06 7.82
CA SER A 92 6.26 12.37 9.20
C SER A 92 5.06 13.29 9.19
N THR A 93 3.99 12.92 9.90
CA THR A 93 2.86 13.83 10.06
C THR A 93 3.27 15.13 10.76
N SER A 94 2.61 16.22 10.37
CA SER A 94 2.72 17.55 10.95
C SER A 94 1.36 18.20 11.23
N SER A 95 0.29 17.37 11.28
CA SER A 95 -1.07 17.85 11.50
C SER A 95 -1.23 18.41 12.93
N SER A 96 -1.75 19.64 13.04
CA SER A 96 -2.02 20.30 14.32
C SER A 96 -3.47 20.14 14.82
N GLY A 97 -4.27 19.32 14.14
CA GLY A 97 -5.68 19.10 14.49
C GLY A 97 -5.89 18.04 15.59
N TYR A 98 -7.15 17.88 16.00
CA TYR A 98 -7.60 16.80 16.88
C TYR A 98 -8.21 15.67 16.04
N PRO A 99 -7.43 14.65 15.66
CA PRO A 99 -7.94 13.58 14.83
C PRO A 99 -8.94 12.70 15.60
N ARG A 100 -9.99 12.24 14.92
CA ARG A 100 -11.10 11.49 15.54
C ARG A 100 -11.60 10.34 14.68
N PHE A 101 -11.36 10.38 13.37
CA PHE A 101 -11.87 9.40 12.42
C PHE A 101 -10.72 8.72 11.67
N LEU A 102 -10.95 7.51 11.13
CA LEU A 102 -9.94 6.73 10.40
C LEU A 102 -9.28 7.48 9.22
N PHE A 103 -9.99 8.42 8.60
CA PHE A 103 -9.49 9.22 7.48
C PHE A 103 -8.77 10.50 7.93
N HIS A 104 -8.72 10.80 9.23
CA HIS A 104 -7.91 11.90 9.75
C HIS A 104 -6.44 11.46 9.84
N ASN A 105 -5.54 12.41 9.58
CA ASN A 105 -4.12 12.17 9.77
C ASN A 105 -3.76 12.12 11.26
N TRP A 106 -2.77 11.32 11.64
CA TRP A 106 -2.17 11.41 12.98
C TRP A 106 -1.65 12.82 13.25
N SER A 107 -1.62 13.23 14.51
CA SER A 107 -0.97 14.47 14.95
C SER A 107 0.45 14.24 15.50
N ASP A 108 0.79 13.00 15.86
CA ASP A 108 2.11 12.59 16.36
C ASP A 108 2.76 11.58 15.41
N SER A 109 3.98 11.88 14.94
CA SER A 109 4.73 11.01 14.04
C SER A 109 5.25 9.74 14.70
N ARG A 110 5.48 9.75 16.02
CA ARG A 110 5.84 8.54 16.79
C ARG A 110 4.67 7.58 16.88
N GLU A 111 3.48 8.11 17.07
CA GLU A 111 2.23 7.35 17.06
C GLU A 111 1.98 6.72 15.68
N GLN A 112 2.13 7.51 14.60
CA GLN A 112 2.07 7.04 13.22
C GLN A 112 3.07 5.89 12.97
N GLU A 113 4.35 6.09 13.29
CA GLU A 113 5.42 5.11 13.05
C GLU A 113 5.19 3.82 13.84
N SER A 114 4.85 3.92 15.12
CA SER A 114 4.60 2.75 15.97
C SER A 114 3.36 1.96 15.51
N THR A 115 2.32 2.64 15.02
CA THR A 115 1.13 2.00 14.46
C THR A 115 1.45 1.28 13.15
N LEU A 116 2.24 1.91 12.25
CA LEU A 116 2.71 1.28 11.01
C LEU A 116 3.54 0.02 11.26
N LYS A 117 4.49 0.08 12.21
CA LYS A 117 5.30 -1.08 12.61
C LYS A 117 4.43 -2.23 13.11
N ALA A 118 3.47 -1.94 14.00
CA ALA A 118 2.59 -2.95 14.55
C ALA A 118 1.63 -3.55 13.50
N LEU A 119 1.07 -2.72 12.61
CA LEU A 119 0.14 -3.14 11.58
C LEU A 119 0.83 -4.05 10.55
N LEU A 120 1.93 -3.56 9.97
CA LEU A 120 2.62 -4.24 8.87
C LEU A 120 3.51 -5.39 9.36
N GLY A 121 3.93 -5.37 10.63
CA GLY A 121 4.68 -6.46 11.26
C GLY A 121 3.93 -7.78 11.33
N SER A 122 2.60 -7.78 11.16
CA SER A 122 1.81 -9.01 11.12
C SER A 122 1.90 -9.76 9.77
N ILE A 123 2.40 -9.11 8.72
CA ILE A 123 2.47 -9.66 7.35
C ILE A 123 3.87 -9.50 6.71
N SER A 124 4.81 -8.84 7.39
CA SER A 124 6.13 -8.51 6.85
C SER A 124 7.15 -8.25 7.97
N LYS A 125 8.41 -8.03 7.58
CA LYS A 125 9.47 -7.49 8.45
C LYS A 125 9.71 -6.02 8.09
N PRO A 126 8.94 -5.06 8.67
CA PRO A 126 8.97 -3.67 8.23
C PRO A 126 10.16 -2.88 8.78
N THR A 127 10.81 -2.13 7.90
CA THR A 127 11.68 -1.01 8.21
C THR A 127 10.96 0.27 7.77
N ILE A 128 10.51 1.05 8.75
CA ILE A 128 9.78 2.30 8.50
C ILE A 128 10.76 3.46 8.55
N VAL A 129 10.83 4.24 7.48
CA VAL A 129 11.65 5.44 7.36
C VAL A 129 10.74 6.65 7.26
N MET A 130 10.67 7.39 8.35
CA MET A 130 9.89 8.63 8.47
C MET A 130 10.76 9.81 8.00
N MET A 131 10.32 10.52 6.96
CA MET A 131 11.10 11.60 6.35
C MET A 131 10.32 12.91 6.29
N ASP A 132 11.06 14.01 6.14
CA ASP A 132 10.47 15.28 5.73
C ASP A 132 9.96 15.21 4.28
N ARG A 133 8.90 15.98 4.02
CA ARG A 133 8.19 16.07 2.75
C ARG A 133 9.09 16.33 1.53
N PHE A 134 10.17 17.10 1.71
CA PHE A 134 11.06 17.52 0.61
C PHE A 134 12.12 16.46 0.28
N ARG A 135 12.28 15.44 1.14
CA ARG A 135 13.25 14.35 0.95
C ARG A 135 12.62 13.10 0.33
N LEU A 136 11.30 13.09 0.14
CA LEU A 136 10.56 11.98 -0.45
C LEU A 136 10.25 12.25 -1.93
N PRO A 137 10.40 11.22 -2.80
CA PRO A 137 9.85 11.26 -4.15
C PRO A 137 8.35 11.59 -4.14
N HIS A 138 7.90 12.35 -5.14
CA HIS A 138 6.46 12.59 -5.35
C HIS A 138 5.75 11.34 -5.90
N ALA A 139 6.48 10.53 -6.67
CA ALA A 139 5.97 9.27 -7.20
C ALA A 139 5.69 8.31 -6.05
N ARG A 140 4.49 7.72 -6.08
CA ARG A 140 4.05 6.73 -5.09
C ARG A 140 4.24 5.36 -5.70
N THR A 141 5.29 4.67 -5.29
CA THR A 141 5.80 3.49 -5.99
C THR A 141 5.91 2.29 -5.08
N MET A 142 5.48 1.13 -5.56
CA MET A 142 5.71 -0.17 -4.95
C MET A 142 6.65 -0.97 -5.85
N LYS A 143 7.77 -1.43 -5.32
CA LYS A 143 8.64 -2.40 -5.98
C LYS A 143 8.56 -3.73 -5.24
N ILE A 144 8.52 -4.82 -5.98
CA ILE A 144 8.34 -6.17 -5.44
C ILE A 144 9.35 -7.08 -6.14
N LYS A 145 9.96 -7.98 -5.37
CA LYS A 145 10.80 -9.05 -5.89
C LYS A 145 10.34 -10.40 -5.36
N TRP A 146 10.41 -11.41 -6.21
CA TRP A 146 10.10 -12.80 -5.88
C TRP A 146 11.37 -13.67 -5.92
N SER A 147 11.32 -14.83 -5.27
CA SER A 147 12.45 -15.77 -5.19
C SER A 147 12.84 -16.38 -6.53
N ASN A 148 11.92 -16.41 -7.50
CA ASN A 148 12.13 -16.92 -8.85
C ASN A 148 12.78 -15.89 -9.80
N GLY A 149 13.20 -14.73 -9.29
CA GLY A 149 13.84 -13.66 -10.07
C GLY A 149 12.88 -12.62 -10.64
N MET A 150 11.57 -12.91 -10.67
CA MET A 150 10.59 -11.94 -11.17
C MET A 150 10.55 -10.69 -10.29
N SER A 151 10.30 -9.54 -10.92
CA SER A 151 10.12 -8.29 -10.20
C SER A 151 9.05 -7.41 -10.83
N ALA A 152 8.44 -6.56 -10.01
CA ALA A 152 7.43 -5.60 -10.42
C ALA A 152 7.74 -4.22 -9.85
N SER A 153 7.45 -3.18 -10.64
CA SER A 153 7.43 -1.79 -10.20
C SER A 153 6.10 -1.18 -10.59
N ILE A 154 5.34 -0.73 -9.58
CA ILE A 154 3.99 -0.20 -9.73
C ILE A 154 3.96 1.24 -9.23
N THR A 155 3.56 2.17 -10.09
CA THR A 155 3.30 3.56 -9.69
C THR A 155 1.80 3.78 -9.52
N PHE A 156 1.42 4.28 -8.35
CA PHE A 156 0.06 4.61 -7.96
C PHE A 156 -0.14 6.11 -8.11
N ASP A 157 -1.01 6.58 -8.99
CA ASP A 157 -1.23 8.02 -9.17
C ASP A 157 -1.72 8.69 -7.88
N GLN A 158 -2.55 7.97 -7.12
CA GLN A 158 -3.10 8.43 -5.85
C GLN A 158 -2.45 7.79 -4.61
N GLY A 159 -1.48 6.86 -4.77
CA GLY A 159 -0.96 6.07 -3.64
C GLY A 159 -2.08 5.30 -2.97
N MET A 160 -2.03 5.14 -1.64
CA MET A 160 -3.18 4.59 -0.90
C MET A 160 -4.30 5.61 -0.64
N GLY A 161 -4.22 6.79 -1.27
CA GLY A 161 -5.28 7.79 -1.28
C GLY A 161 -6.34 7.58 -2.36
N PHE A 162 -6.30 6.46 -3.11
CA PHE A 162 -7.26 6.21 -4.19
C PHE A 162 -8.70 5.97 -3.73
N ALA A 163 -8.90 5.63 -2.46
CA ALA A 163 -10.21 5.33 -1.88
C ALA A 163 -10.49 6.12 -0.61
N ARG A 164 -11.78 6.35 -0.35
CA ARG A 164 -12.32 6.92 0.88
C ARG A 164 -13.23 5.94 1.58
N LEU A 165 -13.39 6.16 2.88
CA LEU A 165 -14.34 5.45 3.71
C LEU A 165 -15.78 5.84 3.32
N VAL A 166 -16.65 4.85 3.17
CA VAL A 166 -18.11 5.07 3.11
C VAL A 166 -18.60 5.29 4.54
N GLY A 167 -18.87 6.56 4.87
CA GLY A 167 -19.31 6.98 6.20
C GLY A 167 -18.19 7.48 7.10
N ARG A 168 -18.38 7.37 8.42
CA ARG A 168 -17.41 7.85 9.43
C ARG A 168 -17.22 6.81 10.52
N ILE A 169 -15.97 6.41 10.73
CA ILE A 169 -15.59 5.47 11.80
C ILE A 169 -14.61 6.18 12.72
N GLN A 170 -14.93 6.18 14.00
CA GLN A 170 -14.04 6.73 15.02
C GLN A 170 -12.78 5.89 15.15
N HIS A 171 -11.66 6.55 15.40
CA HIS A 171 -10.38 5.91 15.64
C HIS A 171 -9.78 6.41 16.94
N SER A 172 -9.22 5.50 17.72
CA SER A 172 -8.68 5.76 19.06
C SER A 172 -7.25 6.28 18.99
N PHE A 173 -7.07 7.49 18.44
CA PHE A 173 -5.81 8.22 18.50
C PHE A 173 -5.34 8.40 19.95
N GLY A 174 -4.03 8.51 20.16
CA GLY A 174 -3.39 8.62 21.47
C GLY A 174 -3.25 7.30 22.25
N THR A 175 -3.77 6.18 21.71
CA THR A 175 -3.48 4.84 22.25
C THR A 175 -2.18 4.27 21.67
N SER A 176 -1.64 3.20 22.24
CA SER A 176 -0.41 2.59 21.71
C SER A 176 -0.60 2.10 20.27
N GLY A 177 0.47 2.14 19.46
CA GLY A 177 0.40 1.72 18.06
C GLY A 177 -0.08 0.27 17.86
N ALA A 178 0.22 -0.62 18.82
CA ALA A 178 -0.28 -1.99 18.81
C ALA A 178 -1.80 -2.08 19.04
N VAL A 179 -2.35 -1.25 19.93
CA VAL A 179 -3.80 -1.17 20.17
C VAL A 179 -4.51 -0.61 18.94
N GLN A 180 -3.94 0.44 18.33
CA GLN A 180 -4.47 1.01 17.09
C GLN A 180 -4.45 -0.01 15.95
N ALA A 181 -3.33 -0.68 15.71
CA ALA A 181 -3.21 -1.70 14.67
C ALA A 181 -4.23 -2.83 14.88
N LYS A 182 -4.36 -3.36 16.09
CA LYS A 182 -5.34 -4.40 16.41
C LYS A 182 -6.77 -3.93 16.16
N SER A 183 -7.11 -2.72 16.60
CA SER A 183 -8.41 -2.10 16.37
C SER A 183 -8.68 -1.96 14.87
N MET A 184 -7.72 -1.40 14.13
CA MET A 184 -7.79 -1.23 12.68
C MET A 184 -8.06 -2.56 11.98
N LEU A 185 -7.36 -3.64 12.32
CA LEU A 185 -7.55 -4.96 11.70
C LEU A 185 -8.89 -5.62 12.06
N GLY A 186 -9.43 -5.33 13.24
CA GLY A 186 -10.74 -5.84 13.67
C GLY A 186 -11.94 -5.13 13.04
N MET A 187 -11.73 -4.00 12.35
CA MET A 187 -12.81 -3.25 11.71
C MET A 187 -13.12 -3.78 10.31
N ASN A 188 -14.42 -3.85 10.00
CA ASN A 188 -14.93 -4.08 8.66
C ASN A 188 -15.74 -2.86 8.23
N PHE A 189 -15.47 -2.37 7.02
CA PHE A 189 -16.14 -1.21 6.46
C PHE A 189 -16.06 -1.21 4.95
N HIS A 190 -16.87 -0.37 4.32
CA HIS A 190 -16.86 -0.18 2.89
C HIS A 190 -16.02 1.02 2.50
N ILE A 191 -15.37 0.92 1.35
CA ILE A 191 -14.63 1.98 0.70
C ILE A 191 -15.18 2.22 -0.69
N GLU A 192 -14.97 3.44 -1.18
CA GLU A 192 -15.28 3.84 -2.55
C GLU A 192 -14.11 4.67 -3.10
N GLN A 193 -13.87 4.59 -4.40
CA GLN A 193 -12.83 5.37 -5.04
C GLN A 193 -13.10 6.88 -4.92
N ASN A 194 -12.04 7.65 -4.74
CA ASN A 194 -12.10 9.12 -4.63
C ASN A 194 -12.32 9.81 -5.97
N SER A 195 -12.04 9.12 -7.07
CA SER A 195 -12.09 9.68 -8.41
C SER A 195 -12.47 8.60 -9.41
N HIS A 196 -13.09 9.02 -10.50
CA HIS A 196 -13.18 8.22 -11.71
C HIS A 196 -11.80 8.08 -12.34
N LYS A 197 -11.50 6.91 -12.90
CA LYS A 197 -10.24 6.60 -13.60
C LYS A 197 -8.99 6.89 -12.76
N VAL A 198 -8.74 6.09 -11.74
CA VAL A 198 -7.48 6.14 -10.97
C VAL A 198 -6.42 5.30 -11.69
N PRO A 199 -5.35 5.90 -12.24
CA PRO A 199 -4.35 5.15 -12.99
C PRO A 199 -3.30 4.48 -12.10
N PHE A 200 -2.89 3.29 -12.54
CA PHE A 200 -1.77 2.52 -12.02
C PHE A 200 -0.87 2.15 -13.21
N TYR A 201 0.43 2.34 -13.05
CA TYR A 201 1.44 2.05 -14.07
C TYR A 201 2.26 0.85 -13.61
N ILE A 202 2.28 -0.22 -14.38
CA ILE A 202 2.85 -1.51 -14.01
C ILE A 202 4.01 -1.80 -14.97
N MET A 203 5.19 -2.07 -14.42
CA MET A 203 6.37 -2.47 -15.15
C MET A 203 6.93 -3.75 -14.55
N GLY A 204 7.33 -4.70 -15.39
CA GLY A 204 8.09 -5.88 -14.98
C GLY A 204 9.59 -5.60 -15.06
N GLY A 205 10.36 -6.28 -14.22
CA GLY A 205 11.80 -6.43 -14.39
C GLY A 205 12.15 -7.91 -14.56
N GLU A 206 13.10 -8.17 -15.47
CA GLU A 206 13.77 -9.48 -15.65
C GLU A 206 14.83 -9.70 -14.57
#